data_AF-A0A3N1I8M6-F1
#
_entry.id   AF-A0A3N1I8M6-F1
#
_cell.length_a   1.000
_cell.length_b   1.000
_cell.length_c   1.000
_cell.angle_alpha   90.00
_cell.angle_beta   90.00
_cell.angle_gamma   90.00
#
_symmetry.space_group_name_H-M   'P 1'
#
loop_
_entity.id
_entity.type
_entity.pdbx_description
1 polymer ?
#
loop_
_entity_poly.entity_id
_entity_poly.type
_entity_poly.pdbx_seq_one_letter_code
_entity_poly.pdbx_strand_id
1 'polypeptide(L)'
;MKGAGFDPAFIPGITAPAAVPAQAGSEDEAEPQDAAPATAGEPESEAPAGPDRPSDEAPADEAEQADDEDAADGPVFEAADRRARIVADRKGVRLRLDEESCEFRWDEIAAVETESPRFGKRFTITVHTPDRRWYPIEIEAAARARFQEWDEQLDAVLDAYFEEA
;
A
#
# COMPACT_ATOMS: atom_id res chain seq x y z
N MET A 1 4.19 5.21 52.22
CA MET A 1 4.51 5.24 50.78
C MET A 1 3.23 4.99 50.01
N LYS A 2 2.62 6.04 49.46
CA LYS A 2 1.45 5.97 48.57
C LYS A 2 1.94 6.34 47.17
N GLY A 3 1.83 5.41 46.23
CA GLY A 3 2.16 5.63 44.83
C GLY A 3 1.13 6.54 44.18
N ALA A 4 1.58 7.62 43.57
CA ALA A 4 0.76 8.45 42.69
C ALA A 4 0.81 7.83 41.30
N GLY A 5 -0.38 7.56 40.73
CA GLY A 5 -0.56 7.07 39.38
C GLY A 5 -0.05 8.07 38.36
N PHE A 6 0.66 7.55 37.36
CA PHE A 6 1.04 8.28 36.16
C PHE A 6 -0.22 8.38 35.30
N ASP A 7 -0.84 9.56 35.27
CA ASP A 7 -1.96 9.84 34.38
C ASP A 7 -1.41 9.92 32.94
N PRO A 8 -1.83 9.03 32.03
CA PRO A 8 -1.32 9.01 30.66
C PRO A 8 -1.76 10.22 29.83
N ALA A 9 -2.68 11.06 30.32
CA ALA A 9 -3.07 12.31 29.68
C ALA A 9 -2.20 13.51 30.12
N PHE A 10 -1.26 13.33 31.05
CA PHE A 10 -0.43 14.43 31.55
C PHE A 10 0.82 14.64 30.67
N ILE A 11 0.78 15.71 29.85
CA ILE A 11 1.92 16.17 29.05
C ILE A 11 2.53 17.40 29.76
N PRO A 12 3.70 17.27 30.42
CA PRO A 12 4.37 18.41 31.04
C PRO A 12 4.88 19.37 29.96
N GLY A 13 4.40 20.62 29.98
CA GLY A 13 4.84 21.70 29.08
C GLY A 13 3.76 22.33 28.20
N ILE A 14 2.53 21.80 28.19
CA ILE A 14 1.39 22.41 27.51
C ILE A 14 0.36 22.89 28.53
N THR A 15 0.35 24.20 28.79
CA THR A 15 -0.68 24.84 29.61
C THR A 15 -2.00 24.86 28.82
N ALA A 16 -2.94 23.98 29.14
CA ALA A 16 -4.31 24.08 28.65
C ALA A 16 -4.99 25.33 29.26
N PRO A 17 -5.83 26.08 28.51
CA PRO A 17 -6.58 27.18 29.09
C PRO A 17 -7.64 26.66 30.08
N ALA A 18 -7.82 27.43 31.15
CA ALA A 18 -8.63 27.11 32.31
C ALA A 18 -10.12 26.82 31.99
N ALA A 19 -10.66 25.80 32.65
CA ALA A 19 -12.09 25.57 32.77
C ALA A 19 -12.74 26.67 33.65
N VAL A 20 -13.89 27.19 33.21
CA VAL A 20 -14.77 28.07 33.99
C VAL A 20 -15.68 27.21 34.90
N PRO A 21 -15.81 27.50 36.21
CA PRO A 21 -16.78 26.82 37.07
C PRO A 21 -17.97 27.73 37.44
N ALA A 22 -19.17 27.16 37.44
CA ALA A 22 -20.31 27.59 38.26
C ALA A 22 -21.20 26.34 38.48
N GLN A 23 -21.12 25.69 39.65
CA GLN A 23 -22.10 25.78 40.76
C GLN A 23 -23.57 25.73 40.33
N ALA A 24 -24.52 25.08 40.98
CA ALA A 24 -24.65 24.03 42.01
C ALA A 24 -26.17 23.99 42.31
N GLY A 25 -26.76 22.80 42.41
CA GLY A 25 -28.00 22.56 43.17
C GLY A 25 -29.35 22.86 42.51
N SER A 26 -30.16 21.83 42.29
CA SER A 26 -31.48 21.65 42.92
C SER A 26 -32.08 20.32 42.44
N GLU A 27 -32.33 19.41 43.38
CA GLU A 27 -33.25 18.29 43.25
C GLU A 27 -34.66 18.82 42.91
N ASP A 28 -35.35 18.20 41.94
CA ASP A 28 -36.80 18.00 42.01
C ASP A 28 -37.23 16.83 41.10
N GLU A 29 -38.29 16.18 41.53
CA GLU A 29 -38.75 14.84 41.24
C GLU A 29 -39.80 14.82 40.11
N ALA A 30 -39.66 13.95 39.11
CA ALA A 30 -40.79 13.52 38.25
C ALA A 30 -40.42 12.34 37.33
N GLU A 31 -40.77 11.12 37.72
CA GLU A 31 -41.36 10.13 36.79
C GLU A 31 -42.89 10.37 36.74
N PRO A 32 -43.71 9.78 35.84
CA PRO A 32 -43.45 8.81 34.76
C PRO A 32 -44.14 9.18 33.41
N GLN A 33 -43.84 8.44 32.33
CA GLN A 33 -44.86 7.76 31.47
C GLN A 33 -44.24 7.16 30.19
N ASP A 34 -44.21 5.83 30.19
CA ASP A 34 -44.87 4.95 29.20
C ASP A 34 -44.90 5.39 27.72
N ALA A 35 -44.14 4.66 26.89
CA ALA A 35 -44.66 4.05 25.65
C ALA A 35 -43.58 3.14 25.04
N ALA A 36 -43.74 1.83 25.22
CA ALA A 36 -43.18 0.81 24.31
C ALA A 36 -44.00 0.82 22.98
N PRO A 37 -43.54 0.25 21.84
CA PRO A 37 -43.34 -1.20 21.78
C PRO A 37 -42.18 -1.71 20.89
N ALA A 38 -41.67 -2.86 21.33
CA ALA A 38 -41.33 -4.06 20.57
C ALA A 38 -40.79 -3.94 19.13
N THR A 39 -39.59 -4.48 18.93
CA THR A 39 -39.25 -5.18 17.69
C THR A 39 -38.53 -6.48 18.05
N ALA A 40 -39.32 -7.55 18.09
CA ALA A 40 -38.84 -8.92 17.96
C ALA A 40 -38.84 -9.25 16.47
N GLY A 41 -37.76 -9.84 15.96
CA GLY A 41 -37.71 -10.23 14.55
C GLY A 41 -36.35 -10.76 14.10
N GLU A 42 -35.99 -11.94 14.57
CA GLU A 42 -35.13 -12.89 13.86
C GLU A 42 -35.73 -14.29 14.15
N PRO A 43 -35.57 -15.33 13.31
CA PRO A 43 -34.76 -15.42 12.09
C PRO A 43 -35.52 -15.97 10.86
N GLU A 44 -35.10 -15.66 9.64
CA GLU A 44 -35.45 -16.47 8.47
C GLU A 44 -34.19 -16.94 7.73
N SER A 45 -34.12 -18.26 7.59
CA SER A 45 -33.10 -19.03 6.92
C SER A 45 -33.63 -19.35 5.52
N GLU A 46 -32.90 -18.97 4.47
CA GLU A 46 -33.09 -19.54 3.14
C GLU A 46 -31.74 -19.68 2.42
N ALA A 47 -31.71 -20.66 1.52
CA ALA A 47 -30.59 -21.50 1.07
C ALA A 47 -29.59 -20.85 0.08
N PRO A 48 -28.44 -21.49 -0.22
CA PRO A 48 -27.40 -20.92 -1.06
C PRO A 48 -27.73 -21.06 -2.57
N ALA A 49 -27.73 -19.94 -3.28
CA ALA A 49 -27.68 -19.92 -4.75
C ALA A 49 -26.23 -19.67 -5.20
N GLY A 50 -25.75 -20.50 -6.12
CA GLY A 50 -24.37 -20.52 -6.59
C GLY A 50 -23.90 -19.26 -7.32
N PRO A 51 -22.59 -19.15 -7.58
CA PRO A 51 -21.98 -17.94 -8.12
C PRO A 51 -22.30 -17.79 -9.60
N ASP A 52 -23.14 -16.81 -9.93
CA ASP A 52 -23.25 -16.28 -11.28
C ASP A 52 -22.00 -15.41 -11.52
N ARG A 53 -21.10 -15.91 -12.35
CA ARG A 53 -19.91 -15.21 -12.83
C ARG A 53 -20.35 -14.18 -13.88
N PRO A 54 -20.21 -12.87 -13.66
CA PRO A 54 -20.15 -11.96 -14.79
C PRO A 54 -18.78 -12.15 -15.47
N SER A 55 -18.86 -12.45 -16.77
CA SER A 55 -17.76 -12.60 -17.70
C SER A 55 -16.72 -11.50 -17.56
N ASP A 56 -15.48 -11.98 -17.55
CA ASP A 56 -14.24 -11.29 -17.89
C ASP A 56 -14.43 -10.56 -19.23
N GLU A 57 -14.67 -9.26 -19.16
CA GLU A 57 -14.47 -8.34 -20.27
C GLU A 57 -13.42 -7.35 -19.81
N ALA A 58 -12.17 -7.80 -19.87
CA ALA A 58 -11.01 -6.94 -19.74
C ALA A 58 -11.00 -5.99 -20.95
N PRO A 59 -11.04 -4.66 -20.76
CA PRO A 59 -10.67 -3.75 -21.82
C PRO A 59 -9.18 -3.96 -22.09
N ALA A 60 -8.90 -4.53 -23.26
CA ALA A 60 -7.61 -4.41 -23.91
C ALA A 60 -7.43 -2.95 -24.29
N ASP A 61 -6.66 -2.20 -23.52
CA ASP A 61 -6.12 -0.93 -23.97
C ASP A 61 -4.75 -0.68 -23.34
N GLU A 62 -3.85 -0.21 -24.20
CA GLU A 62 -2.47 0.21 -23.93
C GLU A 62 -1.48 -0.91 -23.54
N ALA A 63 -1.23 -1.80 -24.50
CA ALA A 63 0.16 -2.17 -24.78
C ALA A 63 0.91 -0.88 -25.20
N GLU A 64 1.37 -0.10 -24.21
CA GLU A 64 2.44 0.86 -24.41
C GLU A 64 3.56 0.13 -25.16
N GLN A 65 3.97 0.72 -26.28
CA GLN A 65 4.97 0.18 -27.20
C GLN A 65 6.05 -0.57 -26.42
N ALA A 66 6.06 -1.90 -26.57
CA ALA A 66 7.31 -2.63 -26.44
C ALA A 66 8.21 -2.03 -27.53
N ASP A 67 9.10 -1.14 -27.11
CA ASP A 67 10.26 -0.69 -27.88
C ASP A 67 11.18 -1.92 -28.06
N ASP A 68 10.71 -2.89 -28.86
CA ASP A 68 11.34 -4.17 -29.17
C ASP A 68 12.35 -4.01 -30.32
N GLU A 69 12.86 -2.79 -30.56
CA GLU A 69 13.91 -2.54 -31.56
C GLU A 69 15.33 -2.55 -30.96
N ASP A 70 15.45 -2.78 -29.66
CA ASP A 70 16.72 -3.11 -29.01
C ASP A 70 16.41 -4.23 -28.01
N ALA A 71 16.32 -5.47 -28.49
CA ALA A 71 16.60 -6.62 -27.63
C ALA A 71 18.07 -6.47 -27.20
N ALA A 72 18.26 -5.60 -26.21
CA ALA A 72 19.54 -5.13 -25.73
C ALA A 72 20.34 -6.37 -25.32
N ASP A 73 21.62 -6.36 -25.67
CA ASP A 73 22.60 -7.43 -25.51
C ASP A 73 22.90 -7.75 -24.02
N GLY A 74 21.87 -8.01 -23.21
CA GLY A 74 21.97 -8.18 -21.76
C GLY A 74 20.63 -8.42 -21.04
N PRO A 75 20.66 -8.66 -19.73
CA PRO A 75 19.46 -8.97 -18.95
C PRO A 75 18.50 -7.79 -18.92
N VAL A 76 17.20 -8.07 -18.91
CA VAL A 76 16.12 -7.09 -18.75
C VAL A 76 15.10 -7.69 -17.79
N PHE A 77 14.63 -6.89 -16.84
CA PHE A 77 13.59 -7.24 -15.90
C PHE A 77 12.34 -6.39 -16.16
N GLU A 78 11.19 -7.04 -16.30
CA GLU A 78 9.90 -6.37 -16.45
C GLU A 78 8.86 -7.01 -15.53
N ALA A 79 8.13 -6.16 -14.80
CA ALA A 79 6.95 -6.57 -14.06
C ALA A 79 5.85 -5.50 -14.21
N ALA A 80 4.61 -5.94 -14.37
CA ALA A 80 3.47 -5.04 -14.50
C ALA A 80 2.21 -5.66 -13.91
N ASP A 81 1.33 -4.82 -13.36
CA ASP A 81 -0.04 -5.11 -13.02
C ASP A 81 -1.00 -4.11 -13.71
N ARG A 82 -2.24 -3.99 -13.23
CA ARG A 82 -3.23 -3.06 -13.78
C ARG A 82 -2.85 -1.57 -13.62
N ARG A 83 -2.13 -1.22 -12.57
CA ARG A 83 -1.79 0.15 -12.15
C ARG A 83 -0.31 0.44 -12.28
N ALA A 84 0.54 -0.52 -11.95
CA ALA A 84 1.98 -0.33 -11.81
C ALA A 84 2.75 -1.11 -12.88
N ARG A 85 3.85 -0.54 -13.38
CA ARG A 85 4.82 -1.18 -14.27
C ARG A 85 6.23 -0.75 -13.88
N ILE A 86 7.14 -1.71 -13.84
CA ILE A 86 8.58 -1.49 -13.74
C ILE A 86 9.28 -2.15 -14.91
N VAL A 87 10.25 -1.44 -15.49
CA VAL A 87 11.20 -1.98 -16.44
C VAL A 87 12.60 -1.59 -15.98
N ALA A 88 13.48 -2.57 -15.81
CA ALA A 88 14.90 -2.37 -15.53
C ALA A 88 15.72 -2.96 -16.68
N ASP A 89 16.47 -2.11 -17.37
CA ASP A 89 17.28 -2.47 -18.53
C ASP A 89 18.61 -1.71 -18.52
N ARG A 90 19.39 -1.81 -19.60
CA ARG A 90 20.68 -1.11 -19.71
C ARG A 90 20.58 0.42 -19.57
N LYS A 91 19.45 1.03 -19.92
CA LYS A 91 19.26 2.49 -19.82
C LYS A 91 19.03 2.91 -18.36
N GLY A 92 18.49 2.03 -17.53
CA GLY A 92 18.21 2.29 -16.12
C GLY A 92 16.91 1.64 -15.65
N VAL A 93 16.25 2.29 -14.68
CA VAL A 93 14.96 1.85 -14.13
C VAL A 93 13.86 2.83 -14.51
N ARG A 94 12.77 2.30 -15.08
CA ARG A 94 11.57 3.06 -15.43
C ARG A 94 10.40 2.54 -14.60
N LEU A 95 9.76 3.45 -13.89
CA LEU A 95 8.60 3.20 -13.03
C LEU A 95 7.39 3.91 -13.62
N ARG A 96 6.25 3.24 -13.65
CA ARG A 96 4.96 3.82 -14.06
C ARG A 96 3.90 3.38 -13.07
N LEU A 97 3.15 4.34 -12.52
CA LEU A 97 2.06 4.11 -11.57
C LEU A 97 0.86 4.96 -12.00
N ASP A 98 -0.23 4.29 -12.36
CA ASP A 98 -1.42 4.91 -12.94
C ASP A 98 -1.04 5.82 -14.12
N GLU A 99 -1.17 7.13 -13.99
CA GLU A 99 -0.86 8.13 -15.03
C GLU A 99 0.55 8.76 -14.86
N GLU A 100 1.26 8.41 -13.78
CA GLU A 100 2.56 8.98 -13.45
C GLU A 100 3.70 8.06 -13.89
N SER A 101 4.79 8.64 -14.39
CA SER A 101 5.99 7.91 -14.83
C SER A 101 7.27 8.59 -14.35
N CYS A 102 8.23 7.79 -13.92
CA CYS A 102 9.58 8.22 -13.52
C CYS A 102 10.63 7.36 -14.23
N GLU A 103 11.70 7.99 -14.69
CA GLU A 103 12.83 7.32 -15.34
C GLU A 103 14.12 7.73 -14.62
N PHE A 104 14.94 6.73 -14.29
CA PHE A 104 16.22 6.91 -13.60
C PHE A 104 17.30 6.17 -14.34
N ARG A 105 18.42 6.83 -14.64
CA ARG A 105 19.61 6.15 -15.15
C ARG A 105 20.39 5.49 -14.01
N TRP A 106 21.24 4.52 -14.33
CA TRP A 106 22.03 3.81 -13.33
C TRP A 106 22.92 4.74 -12.48
N ASP A 107 23.46 5.83 -13.06
CA ASP A 107 24.24 6.83 -12.34
C ASP A 107 23.42 7.70 -11.35
N GLU A 108 22.10 7.70 -11.50
CA GLU A 108 21.16 8.46 -10.66
C GLU A 108 20.58 7.62 -9.51
N ILE A 109 20.84 6.31 -9.53
CA ILE A 109 20.35 5.36 -8.54
C ILE A 109 21.44 5.12 -7.51
N ALA A 110 21.08 5.19 -6.22
CA ALA A 110 21.97 4.87 -5.12
C ALA A 110 21.78 3.43 -4.62
N ALA A 111 20.56 2.92 -4.68
CA ALA A 111 20.22 1.54 -4.37
C ALA A 111 18.83 1.18 -4.92
N VAL A 112 18.60 -0.11 -5.14
CA VAL A 112 17.27 -0.68 -5.39
C VAL A 112 16.98 -1.67 -4.28
N GLU A 113 15.85 -1.52 -3.59
CA GLU A 113 15.40 -2.40 -2.52
C GLU A 113 14.14 -3.15 -2.96
N THR A 114 14.10 -4.47 -2.74
CA THR A 114 12.88 -5.28 -2.93
C THR A 114 12.32 -5.73 -1.58
N GLU A 115 11.01 -5.59 -1.42
CA GLU A 115 10.27 -6.10 -0.28
C GLU A 115 9.14 -7.02 -0.75
N SER A 116 9.17 -8.27 -0.29
CA SER A 116 8.10 -9.24 -0.50
C SER A 116 7.45 -9.62 0.84
N PRO A 117 6.22 -9.16 1.13
CA PRO A 117 5.50 -9.49 2.34
C PRO A 117 5.34 -11.01 2.51
N ARG A 118 5.31 -11.50 3.75
CA ARG A 118 5.05 -12.93 4.04
C ARG A 118 3.65 -13.39 3.63
N PHE A 119 2.69 -12.46 3.57
CA PHE A 119 1.31 -12.70 3.17
C PHE A 119 0.89 -11.74 2.05
N GLY A 120 0.13 -12.24 1.08
CA GLY A 120 -0.32 -11.47 -0.06
C GLY A 120 0.55 -11.65 -1.30
N LYS A 121 0.21 -10.86 -2.33
CA LYS A 121 0.81 -10.91 -3.67
C LYS A 121 1.39 -9.57 -4.13
N ARG A 122 1.62 -8.63 -3.22
CA ARG A 122 2.28 -7.36 -3.54
C ARG A 122 3.79 -7.53 -3.46
N PHE A 123 4.48 -7.14 -4.52
CA PHE A 123 5.92 -7.02 -4.58
C PHE A 123 6.25 -5.53 -4.60
N THR A 124 6.96 -5.06 -3.59
CA THR A 124 7.33 -3.65 -3.48
C THR A 124 8.77 -3.49 -3.91
N ILE A 125 9.02 -2.55 -4.81
CA ILE A 125 10.37 -2.17 -5.23
C ILE A 125 10.55 -0.71 -4.91
N THR A 126 11.65 -0.35 -4.27
CA THR A 126 11.97 1.03 -3.93
C THR A 126 13.28 1.43 -4.59
N VAL A 127 13.23 2.46 -5.43
CA VAL A 127 14.42 3.07 -6.00
C VAL A 127 14.88 4.21 -5.09
N HIS A 128 16.11 4.12 -4.59
CA HIS A 128 16.74 5.15 -3.79
C HIS A 128 17.64 6.03 -4.66
N THR A 129 17.53 7.34 -4.50
CA THR A 129 18.36 8.33 -5.20
C THR A 129 19.35 9.00 -4.23
N PRO A 130 20.50 9.50 -4.72
CA PRO A 130 21.53 10.08 -3.86
C PRO A 130 21.10 11.38 -3.16
N ASP A 131 20.05 12.05 -3.66
CA ASP A 131 19.47 13.24 -3.06
C ASP A 131 18.54 12.94 -1.86
N ARG A 132 18.58 11.70 -1.33
CA ARG A 132 17.78 11.20 -0.20
C ARG A 132 16.29 11.12 -0.50
N ARG A 133 15.91 10.93 -1.76
CA ARG A 133 14.55 10.57 -2.14
C ARG A 133 14.46 9.07 -2.36
N TRP A 134 13.24 8.57 -2.28
CA TRP A 134 12.92 7.18 -2.58
C TRP A 134 11.59 7.13 -3.32
N TYR A 135 11.50 6.19 -4.26
CA TYR A 135 10.37 6.03 -5.17
C TYR A 135 9.89 4.58 -5.07
N PRO A 136 8.90 4.30 -4.20
CA PRO A 136 8.34 2.96 -4.05
C PRO A 136 7.30 2.71 -5.14
N ILE A 137 7.33 1.51 -5.71
CA ILE A 137 6.30 0.98 -6.60
C ILE A 137 5.83 -0.37 -6.06
N GLU A 138 4.51 -0.57 -5.97
CA GLU A 138 3.92 -1.85 -5.56
C GLU A 138 3.31 -2.51 -6.79
N ILE A 139 3.69 -3.76 -7.05
CA ILE A 139 3.18 -4.57 -8.17
C ILE A 139 2.46 -5.80 -7.62
N GLU A 140 1.22 -6.01 -8.03
CA GLU A 140 0.48 -7.22 -7.73
C GLU A 140 0.90 -8.37 -8.67
N ALA A 141 1.54 -9.39 -8.11
CA ALA A 141 1.86 -10.60 -8.84
C ALA A 141 0.64 -11.52 -8.99
N ALA A 142 0.54 -12.21 -10.13
CA ALA A 142 -0.49 -13.24 -10.34
C ALA A 142 -0.39 -14.39 -9.32
N ALA A 143 0.82 -14.76 -8.94
CA ALA A 143 1.12 -15.82 -7.96
C ALA A 143 2.37 -15.48 -7.16
N ARG A 144 2.42 -15.93 -5.89
CA ARG A 144 3.58 -15.70 -5.01
C ARG A 144 4.89 -16.28 -5.54
N ALA A 145 4.83 -17.36 -6.32
CA ALA A 145 6.02 -17.97 -6.91
C ALA A 145 6.76 -17.02 -7.88
N ARG A 146 6.07 -16.01 -8.44
CA ARG A 146 6.68 -14.98 -9.30
C ARG A 146 7.72 -14.14 -8.56
N PHE A 147 7.63 -13.97 -7.24
CA PHE A 147 8.56 -13.13 -6.51
C PHE A 147 10.00 -13.63 -6.61
N GLN A 148 10.21 -14.95 -6.47
CA GLN A 148 11.54 -15.53 -6.59
C GLN A 148 12.12 -15.33 -8.00
N GLU A 149 11.28 -15.51 -9.03
CA GLU A 149 11.66 -15.28 -10.41
C GLU A 149 11.98 -13.80 -10.68
N TRP A 150 11.21 -12.88 -10.09
CA TRP A 150 11.43 -11.44 -10.20
C TRP A 150 12.68 -10.97 -9.47
N ASP A 151 12.92 -11.48 -8.25
CA ASP A 151 14.15 -11.20 -7.50
C ASP A 151 15.37 -11.67 -8.31
N GLU A 152 15.37 -12.90 -8.84
CA GLU A 152 16.48 -13.43 -9.65
C GLU A 152 16.72 -12.64 -10.94
N GLN A 153 15.66 -12.21 -11.62
CA GLN A 153 15.79 -11.39 -12.82
C GLN A 153 16.30 -9.98 -12.51
N LEU A 154 15.80 -9.37 -11.44
CA LEU A 154 16.25 -8.05 -11.02
C LEU A 154 17.71 -8.08 -10.57
N ASP A 155 18.11 -9.08 -9.78
CA ASP A 155 19.50 -9.28 -9.36
C ASP A 155 20.42 -9.41 -10.59
N ALA A 156 20.05 -10.20 -11.60
CA ALA A 156 20.83 -10.32 -12.82
C ALA A 156 21.00 -8.98 -13.58
N VAL A 157 19.99 -8.10 -13.54
CA VAL A 157 20.06 -6.76 -14.13
C VAL A 157 20.97 -5.85 -13.30
N LEU A 158 20.86 -5.89 -11.98
CA LEU A 158 21.71 -5.10 -11.07
C LEU A 158 23.18 -5.50 -11.21
N ASP A 159 23.47 -6.80 -11.24
CA ASP A 159 24.82 -7.33 -11.46
C ASP A 159 25.41 -6.87 -12.80
N ALA A 160 24.57 -6.78 -13.84
CA ALA A 160 25.03 -6.42 -15.18
C ALA A 160 25.23 -4.91 -15.40
N TYR A 161 24.44 -4.05 -14.77
CA TYR A 161 24.45 -2.62 -15.09
C TYR A 161 24.62 -1.69 -13.89
N PHE A 162 24.20 -2.10 -12.69
CA PHE A 162 24.32 -1.26 -11.50
C PHE A 162 25.71 -1.38 -10.87
N GLU A 163 26.27 -2.59 -10.79
CA GLU A 163 27.62 -2.78 -10.25
C GLU A 163 28.73 -2.27 -11.18
N GLU A 164 28.46 -2.16 -12.48
CA GLU A 164 29.44 -1.67 -13.48
C GLU A 164 29.46 -0.14 -13.65
N ALA A 165 28.47 0.60 -13.12
CA ALA A 165 28.28 2.04 -13.29
C ALA A 165 29.07 2.90 -12.29
#